data_AF-A0A0G0L202-F1
#
_entry.id   AF-A0A0G0L202-F1
#
_cell.length_a   1.000
_cell.length_b   1.000
_cell.length_c   1.000
_cell.angle_alpha   90.00
_cell.angle_beta   90.00
_cell.angle_gamma   90.00
#
_symmetry.space_group_name_H-M   'P 1'
#
loop_
_entity.id
_entity.type
_entity.pdbx_description
1 polymer ?
#
loop_
_entity_poly.entity_id
_entity_poly.type
_entity_poly.pdbx_seq_one_letter_code
_entity_poly.pdbx_strand_id
1 'polypeptide(L)'
;MEDIDKTRLWNDVCESIKLNVSSAIFSTWFSQTHLAALNKLGDRYSADVGCPTLFAKSTLETRYFGLIQNSLNEYLKTHCDLIFSVKQKTASEIKINSETIAPLFEKDKVDHERLNMSISRAKLRPSYTFNNFAVSSSNQMAWAAAEAVSKNPGGAYNPLFIWGGVGIGKTHLMTAIGHSAIEKEAESKVFFCTGEDFTNDIVEGIRNKTTQSFRDKYRKLEILLIDDIQFIAGKDSVQEEFFHTFNALVSSGSQIILTSDQPPSEIQKLEERLRSRFEAGLIVDIAPPDFELRCAIVEIKSKQRGVDLPDNLIHLIAGNIDTPRKIEGLLIRILSEINLKKSVLNESLIENLIGKGDDQINLKIKASPNDIMTAVQKYYS
;
A
#
# COMPACT_ATOMS: atom_id res chain seq x y z
N MET A 1 18.96 -25.70 -37.13
CA MET A 1 18.44 -24.47 -36.52
C MET A 1 19.21 -24.34 -35.23
N GLU A 2 20.15 -23.39 -35.15
CA GLU A 2 21.01 -23.22 -33.96
C GLU A 2 20.13 -23.07 -32.72
N ASP A 3 20.34 -23.95 -31.75
CA ASP A 3 19.63 -23.90 -30.47
C ASP A 3 20.22 -22.72 -29.71
N ILE A 4 19.55 -21.57 -29.77
CA ILE A 4 20.01 -20.34 -29.11
C ILE A 4 19.92 -20.57 -27.60
N ASP A 5 21.09 -20.67 -26.96
CA ASP A 5 21.19 -20.78 -25.51
C ASP A 5 20.64 -19.50 -24.86
N LYS A 6 19.43 -19.61 -24.31
CA LYS A 6 18.67 -18.52 -23.69
C LYS A 6 19.44 -17.87 -22.53
N THR A 7 20.22 -18.66 -21.79
CA THR A 7 20.98 -18.19 -20.63
C THR A 7 22.17 -17.37 -21.10
N ARG A 8 22.88 -17.87 -22.11
CA ARG A 8 24.02 -17.17 -22.70
C ARG A 8 23.58 -15.87 -23.38
N LEU A 9 22.53 -15.92 -24.19
CA LEU A 9 21.97 -14.73 -24.86
C LEU A 9 21.57 -13.65 -23.86
N TRP A 10 20.87 -14.02 -22.78
CA TRP A 10 20.44 -13.04 -21.80
C TRP A 10 21.59 -12.44 -21.01
N ASN A 11 22.62 -13.24 -20.68
CA ASN A 11 23.82 -12.74 -20.02
C ASN A 11 24.54 -11.71 -20.91
N ASP A 12 24.70 -12.00 -22.20
CA ASP A 12 25.34 -11.08 -23.16
C ASP A 12 24.55 -9.77 -23.29
N VAL A 13 23.20 -9.85 -23.33
CA VAL A 13 22.31 -8.68 -23.33
C VAL A 13 22.45 -7.88 -22.02
N CYS A 14 22.50 -8.54 -20.87
CA CYS A 14 22.72 -7.90 -19.58
C CYS A 14 24.08 -7.21 -19.49
N GLU A 15 25.15 -7.80 -20.03
CA GLU A 15 26.47 -7.16 -20.09
C GLU A 15 26.45 -5.88 -20.93
N SER A 16 25.80 -5.92 -22.10
CA SER A 16 25.60 -4.74 -22.93
C SER A 16 24.79 -3.64 -22.21
N ILE A 17 23.71 -4.01 -21.52
CA ILE A 17 22.90 -3.07 -20.73
C ILE A 17 23.73 -2.46 -19.59
N LYS A 18 24.59 -3.25 -18.93
CA LYS A 18 25.45 -2.80 -17.82
C LYS A 18 26.43 -1.71 -18.24
N LEU A 19 26.81 -1.64 -19.52
CA LEU A 19 27.64 -0.56 -20.07
C LEU A 19 26.84 0.75 -20.30
N ASN A 20 25.52 0.66 -20.40
CA ASN A 20 24.63 1.77 -20.73
C ASN A 20 23.88 2.36 -19.51
N VAL A 21 23.99 1.73 -18.34
CA VAL A 21 23.33 2.18 -17.09
C VAL A 21 24.30 2.19 -15.92
N SER A 22 24.00 2.94 -14.86
CA SER A 22 24.83 2.93 -13.66
C SER A 22 24.78 1.59 -12.93
N SER A 23 25.82 1.28 -12.15
CA SER A 23 25.89 0.04 -11.35
C SER A 23 24.70 -0.13 -10.39
N ALA A 24 24.22 0.97 -9.79
CA ALA A 24 23.05 0.97 -8.93
C ALA A 24 21.75 0.64 -9.70
N ILE A 25 21.58 1.20 -10.90
CA ILE A 25 20.42 0.91 -11.77
C ILE A 25 20.46 -0.54 -12.24
N PHE A 26 21.63 -1.03 -12.67
CA PHE A 26 21.81 -2.41 -13.09
C PHE A 26 21.48 -3.38 -11.95
N SER A 27 22.06 -3.13 -10.78
CA SER A 27 21.85 -3.97 -9.59
C SER A 27 20.39 -4.00 -9.14
N THR A 28 19.67 -2.88 -9.28
CA THR A 28 18.28 -2.77 -8.81
C THR A 28 17.30 -3.41 -9.78
N TRP A 29 17.49 -3.24 -11.09
CA TRP A 29 16.45 -3.58 -12.08
C TRP A 29 16.78 -4.76 -12.98
N PHE A 30 18.06 -5.05 -13.23
CA PHE A 30 18.49 -6.01 -14.26
C PHE A 30 19.20 -7.23 -13.68
N SER A 31 19.73 -7.15 -12.46
CA SER A 31 20.50 -8.25 -11.82
C SER A 31 19.69 -9.52 -11.58
N GLN A 32 18.37 -9.40 -11.44
CA GLN A 32 17.45 -10.51 -11.13
C GLN A 32 16.48 -10.81 -12.28
N THR A 33 16.71 -10.27 -13.47
CA THR A 33 15.91 -10.59 -14.65
C THR A 33 16.47 -11.79 -15.39
N HIS A 34 15.63 -12.51 -16.11
CA HIS A 34 16.06 -13.60 -16.97
C HIS A 34 15.17 -13.71 -18.21
N LEU A 35 15.68 -14.31 -19.28
CA LEU A 35 14.89 -14.65 -20.44
C LEU A 35 14.07 -15.92 -20.16
N ALA A 36 12.78 -15.75 -19.85
CA ALA A 36 11.87 -16.82 -19.48
C ALA A 36 11.42 -17.66 -20.69
N ALA A 37 11.22 -17.01 -21.84
CA ALA A 37 10.95 -17.70 -23.10
C ALA A 37 11.49 -16.90 -24.29
N LEU A 38 11.86 -17.61 -25.34
CA LEU A 38 12.21 -17.03 -26.63
C LEU A 38 11.55 -17.88 -27.71
N ASN A 39 10.57 -17.32 -28.40
CA ASN A 39 9.81 -18.01 -29.44
C ASN A 39 10.08 -17.36 -30.79
N LYS A 40 10.36 -18.16 -31.82
CA LYS A 40 10.50 -17.68 -33.19
C LYS A 40 9.13 -17.72 -33.88
N LEU A 41 8.62 -16.57 -34.30
CA LEU A 41 7.38 -16.44 -35.07
C LEU A 41 7.73 -15.90 -36.46
N GLY A 42 7.90 -16.81 -37.43
CA GLY A 42 8.29 -16.47 -38.80
C GLY A 42 9.67 -15.79 -38.84
N ASP A 43 9.72 -14.54 -39.32
CA ASP A 43 10.93 -13.72 -39.45
C ASP A 43 11.24 -12.87 -38.20
N ARG A 44 10.47 -13.03 -37.11
CA ARG A 44 10.63 -12.25 -35.86
C ARG A 44 10.73 -13.15 -34.63
N TYR A 45 11.28 -12.60 -33.55
CA TYR A 45 11.35 -13.28 -32.25
C TYR A 45 10.41 -12.62 -31.24
N SER A 46 9.85 -13.39 -30.32
CA SER A 46 9.17 -12.89 -29.13
C SER A 46 9.91 -13.34 -27.89
N ALA A 47 10.38 -12.38 -27.10
CA ALA A 47 11.13 -12.58 -25.86
C ALA A 47 10.25 -12.28 -24.65
N ASP A 48 10.09 -13.27 -23.76
CA ASP A 48 9.46 -13.11 -22.45
C ASP A 48 10.55 -12.90 -21.40
N VAL A 49 10.61 -11.71 -20.80
CA VAL A 49 11.56 -11.37 -19.74
C VAL A 49 10.90 -11.55 -18.38
N GLY A 50 11.45 -12.48 -17.60
CA GLY A 50 11.05 -12.75 -16.23
C GLY A 50 11.62 -11.70 -15.29
N CYS A 51 10.72 -11.03 -14.57
CA CYS A 51 11.03 -10.02 -13.56
C CYS A 51 10.72 -10.54 -12.16
N PRO A 52 11.50 -10.13 -11.14
CA PRO A 52 11.34 -10.63 -9.76
C PRO A 52 10.06 -10.11 -9.07
N THR A 53 9.55 -8.95 -9.49
CA THR A 53 8.37 -8.30 -8.90
C THR A 53 7.55 -7.57 -9.96
N LEU A 54 6.27 -7.31 -9.67
CA LEU A 54 5.38 -6.46 -10.49
C LEU A 54 5.94 -5.05 -10.68
N PHE A 55 6.64 -4.52 -9.67
CA PHE A 55 7.25 -3.19 -9.73
C PHE A 55 8.50 -3.15 -10.63
N ALA A 56 9.33 -4.19 -10.56
CA ALA A 56 10.43 -4.36 -11.51
C ALA A 56 9.89 -4.50 -12.94
N LYS A 57 8.84 -5.32 -13.12
CA LYS A 57 8.13 -5.44 -14.40
C LYS A 57 7.65 -4.08 -14.91
N SER A 58 6.88 -3.32 -14.13
CA SER A 58 6.34 -2.03 -14.59
C SER A 58 7.44 -1.03 -14.89
N THR A 59 8.53 -1.02 -14.11
CA THR A 59 9.67 -0.11 -14.32
C THR A 59 10.46 -0.48 -15.58
N LEU A 60 10.68 -1.76 -15.83
CA LEU A 60 11.35 -2.24 -17.04
C LEU A 60 10.49 -1.98 -18.28
N GLU A 61 9.17 -2.24 -18.21
CA GLU A 61 8.20 -1.97 -19.28
C GLU A 61 8.08 -0.47 -19.63
N THR A 62 8.11 0.41 -18.63
CA THR A 62 7.86 1.84 -18.85
C THR A 62 9.13 2.65 -19.13
N ARG A 63 10.25 2.30 -18.48
CA ARG A 63 11.47 3.12 -18.50
C ARG A 63 12.59 2.50 -19.33
N TYR A 64 12.67 1.18 -19.40
CA TYR A 64 13.83 0.49 -19.99
C TYR A 64 13.48 -0.43 -21.17
N PHE A 65 12.22 -0.43 -21.62
CA PHE A 65 11.73 -1.25 -22.72
C PHE A 65 12.57 -1.07 -23.99
N GLY A 66 12.77 0.17 -24.42
CA GLY A 66 13.54 0.47 -25.63
C GLY A 66 15.01 0.04 -25.52
N LEU A 67 15.62 0.14 -24.35
CA LEU A 67 17.00 -0.29 -24.12
C LEU A 67 17.12 -1.81 -24.28
N ILE A 68 16.23 -2.57 -23.62
CA ILE A 68 16.22 -4.04 -23.69
C ILE A 68 15.90 -4.50 -25.12
N GLN A 69 14.96 -3.84 -25.80
CA GLN A 69 14.56 -4.18 -27.16
C GLN A 69 15.69 -3.96 -28.15
N ASN A 70 16.39 -2.83 -28.06
CA ASN A 70 17.51 -2.53 -28.94
C ASN A 70 18.66 -3.53 -28.73
N SER A 71 18.99 -3.85 -27.49
CA SER A 71 20.01 -4.87 -27.19
C SER A 71 19.61 -6.24 -27.74
N LEU A 72 18.36 -6.69 -27.56
CA LEU A 72 17.91 -7.98 -28.12
C LEU A 72 17.94 -8.01 -29.66
N ASN A 73 17.53 -6.91 -30.30
CA ASN A 73 17.54 -6.80 -31.77
C ASN A 73 18.96 -6.87 -32.35
N GLU A 74 19.94 -6.27 -31.65
CA GLU A 74 21.34 -6.27 -32.06
C GLU A 74 21.95 -7.69 -32.03
N TYR A 75 21.68 -8.44 -30.95
CA TYR A 75 22.17 -9.81 -30.80
C TYR A 75 21.42 -10.83 -31.68
N LEU A 76 20.10 -10.67 -31.86
CA LEU A 76 19.28 -11.55 -32.71
C LEU A 76 19.30 -11.17 -34.19
N LYS A 77 19.91 -10.02 -34.55
CA LYS A 77 19.99 -9.44 -35.90
C LYS A 77 18.64 -9.33 -36.63
N THR A 78 17.55 -9.34 -35.88
CA THR A 78 16.16 -9.37 -36.36
C THR A 78 15.26 -8.72 -35.31
N HIS A 79 14.06 -8.27 -35.71
CA HIS A 79 13.15 -7.58 -34.80
C HIS A 79 12.60 -8.53 -33.74
N CYS A 80 12.70 -8.14 -32.48
CA CYS A 80 12.24 -8.88 -31.32
C CYS A 80 11.14 -8.10 -30.57
N ASP A 81 9.99 -8.76 -30.40
CA ASP A 81 8.88 -8.27 -29.59
C ASP A 81 9.10 -8.66 -28.12
N LEU A 82 8.97 -7.70 -27.22
CA LEU A 82 9.23 -7.88 -25.78
C LEU A 82 7.95 -7.95 -24.98
N ILE A 83 7.88 -8.97 -24.13
CA ILE A 83 6.82 -9.17 -23.15
C ILE A 83 7.49 -9.37 -21.79
N PHE A 84 6.92 -8.81 -20.73
CA PHE A 84 7.44 -9.02 -19.38
C PHE A 84 6.46 -9.83 -18.55
N SER A 85 6.98 -10.79 -17.78
CA SER A 85 6.20 -11.59 -16.86
C SER A 85 6.83 -11.60 -15.47
N VAL A 86 6.03 -11.75 -14.43
CA VAL A 86 6.56 -11.95 -13.08
C VAL A 86 6.87 -13.43 -12.95
N LYS A 87 8.13 -13.77 -13.18
CA LYS A 87 8.67 -15.12 -13.04
C LYS A 87 9.97 -14.96 -12.26
N GLN A 88 10.04 -15.53 -11.07
CA GLN A 88 11.31 -15.72 -10.39
C GLN A 88 12.00 -16.92 -11.04
N LYS A 89 13.32 -16.82 -11.25
CA LYS A 89 14.12 -17.85 -11.91
C LYS A 89 13.98 -19.15 -11.11
N THR A 90 13.17 -20.10 -11.59
CA THR A 90 13.03 -21.41 -10.95
C THR A 90 14.38 -22.09 -11.00
N ALA A 91 14.94 -22.36 -9.83
CA ALA A 91 16.13 -23.18 -9.66
C ALA A 91 15.80 -24.62 -10.04
N SER A 92 15.90 -24.92 -11.33
CA SER A 92 15.98 -26.28 -11.84
C SER A 92 17.17 -26.34 -12.79
N GLU A 93 18.09 -27.25 -12.48
CA GLU A 93 19.36 -27.56 -13.17
C GLU A 93 20.61 -26.80 -12.72
N ILE A 94 21.08 -27.09 -11.50
CA ILE A 94 22.53 -27.23 -11.26
C ILE A 94 22.76 -28.59 -10.62
N LYS A 95 23.40 -29.49 -11.40
CA LYS A 95 23.89 -30.78 -10.94
C LYS A 95 24.97 -30.56 -9.87
N ILE A 96 24.88 -31.40 -8.85
CA ILE A 96 25.78 -31.58 -7.72
C ILE A 96 27.24 -31.70 -8.19
N ASN A 97 28.11 -30.82 -7.69
CA ASN A 97 29.46 -31.17 -7.22
C ASN A 97 30.14 -29.96 -6.59
N SER A 98 30.28 -29.98 -5.26
CA SER A 98 31.54 -29.79 -4.53
C SER A 98 31.26 -29.36 -3.10
N GLU A 99 31.75 -30.18 -2.16
CA GLU A 99 31.85 -29.93 -0.73
C GLU A 99 32.39 -28.52 -0.45
N THR A 100 31.63 -27.66 0.24
CA THR A 100 32.12 -26.65 1.20
C THR A 100 30.96 -25.80 1.73
N ILE A 101 30.73 -25.92 3.05
CA ILE A 101 30.08 -24.98 3.97
C ILE A 101 28.68 -24.49 3.52
N ALA A 102 27.64 -25.18 4.00
CA ALA A 102 26.26 -24.70 3.93
C ALA A 102 26.15 -23.26 4.47
N PRO A 103 25.60 -22.29 3.71
CA PRO A 103 25.52 -20.93 4.17
C PRO A 103 24.29 -20.73 5.05
N LEU A 104 24.51 -20.09 6.19
CA LEU A 104 23.53 -19.55 7.15
C LEU A 104 22.46 -18.62 6.51
N PHE A 105 22.56 -18.33 5.21
CA PHE A 105 21.83 -17.30 4.46
C PHE A 105 20.64 -17.82 3.62
N GLU A 106 20.39 -19.14 3.57
CA GLU A 106 19.21 -19.69 2.88
C GLU A 106 17.92 -19.57 3.71
N LYS A 107 18.02 -19.56 5.05
CA LYS A 107 16.84 -19.36 5.93
C LYS A 107 16.18 -18.00 5.71
N ASP A 108 16.97 -16.93 5.69
CA ASP A 108 16.44 -15.56 5.57
C ASP A 108 15.67 -15.34 4.25
N LYS A 109 16.11 -15.94 3.14
CA LYS A 109 15.42 -15.80 1.84
C LYS A 109 14.06 -16.50 1.83
N VAL A 110 13.98 -17.71 2.37
CA VAL A 110 12.74 -18.49 2.44
C VAL A 110 11.72 -17.82 3.36
N ASP A 111 12.19 -17.23 4.47
CA ASP A 111 11.32 -16.52 5.42
C ASP A 111 10.77 -15.21 4.83
N HIS A 112 11.56 -14.47 4.06
CA HIS A 112 11.11 -13.24 3.39
C HIS A 112 10.09 -13.48 2.27
N GLU A 113 10.25 -14.53 1.46
CA GLU A 113 9.27 -14.85 0.42
C GLU A 113 7.92 -15.27 1.02
N ARG A 114 7.95 -16.09 2.08
CA ARG A 114 6.76 -16.50 2.82
C ARG A 114 6.03 -15.30 3.41
N LEU A 115 6.76 -14.41 4.09
CA LEU A 115 6.20 -13.18 4.65
C LEU A 115 5.49 -12.33 3.59
N ASN A 116 6.13 -12.13 2.43
CA ASN A 116 5.54 -11.36 1.33
C ASN A 116 4.28 -12.02 0.74
N MET A 117 4.28 -13.34 0.60
CA MET A 117 3.08 -14.08 0.16
C MET A 117 1.93 -13.92 1.16
N SER A 118 2.21 -14.02 2.45
CA SER A 118 1.21 -13.86 3.51
C SER A 118 0.65 -12.44 3.57
N ILE A 119 1.51 -11.41 3.47
CA ILE A 119 1.09 -10.00 3.34
C ILE A 119 0.15 -9.80 2.15
N SER A 120 0.50 -10.37 0.99
CA SER A 120 -0.33 -10.28 -0.22
C SER A 120 -1.66 -11.01 -0.06
N ARG A 121 -1.66 -12.20 0.56
CA ARG A 121 -2.87 -12.99 0.83
C ARG A 121 -3.80 -12.26 1.79
N ALA A 122 -3.23 -11.59 2.79
CA ALA A 122 -3.95 -10.78 3.76
C ALA A 122 -4.42 -9.43 3.19
N LYS A 123 -4.04 -9.08 1.95
CA LYS A 123 -4.34 -7.81 1.27
C LYS A 123 -3.80 -6.56 2.00
N LEU A 124 -2.68 -6.70 2.72
CA LEU A 124 -2.09 -5.59 3.46
C LEU A 124 -1.21 -4.72 2.55
N ARG A 125 -1.27 -3.40 2.74
CA ARG A 125 -0.36 -2.46 2.06
C ARG A 125 1.04 -2.55 2.68
N PRO A 126 2.11 -2.86 1.92
CA PRO A 126 3.45 -3.09 2.49
C PRO A 126 4.03 -1.91 3.27
N SER A 127 3.69 -0.68 2.92
CA SER A 127 4.23 0.52 3.59
C SER A 127 3.52 0.88 4.89
N TYR A 128 2.39 0.24 5.22
CA TYR A 128 1.56 0.60 6.37
C TYR A 128 1.95 -0.23 7.60
N THR A 129 3.17 -0.02 8.09
CA THR A 129 3.74 -0.68 9.28
C THR A 129 3.90 0.30 10.44
N PHE A 130 4.09 -0.19 11.66
CA PHE A 130 4.30 0.68 12.83
C PHE A 130 5.53 1.58 12.67
N ASN A 131 6.62 1.06 12.09
CA ASN A 131 7.86 1.82 11.84
C ASN A 131 7.65 3.04 10.92
N ASN A 132 6.63 2.98 10.07
CA ASN A 132 6.29 4.00 9.09
C ASN A 132 5.18 4.94 9.58
N PHE A 133 4.74 4.80 10.83
CA PHE A 133 3.69 5.61 11.43
C PHE A 133 4.31 6.64 12.40
N ALA A 134 4.14 7.92 12.09
CA ALA A 134 4.59 8.98 12.99
C ALA A 134 3.64 9.07 14.20
N VAL A 135 4.20 9.27 15.39
CA VAL A 135 3.45 9.35 16.65
C VAL A 135 3.66 10.72 17.29
N SER A 136 2.58 11.40 17.67
CA SER A 136 2.58 12.58 18.54
C SER A 136 1.45 12.49 19.56
N SER A 137 1.31 13.51 20.42
CA SER A 137 0.22 13.60 21.39
C SER A 137 -1.17 13.44 20.75
N SER A 138 -1.37 13.93 19.52
CA SER A 138 -2.64 13.87 18.78
C SER A 138 -3.12 12.46 18.38
N ASN A 139 -2.20 11.48 18.30
CA ASN A 139 -2.53 10.11 17.87
C ASN A 139 -1.95 9.02 18.79
N GLN A 140 -1.32 9.41 19.90
CA GLN A 140 -0.63 8.51 20.82
C GLN A 140 -1.55 7.43 21.39
N MET A 141 -2.79 7.78 21.74
CA MET A 141 -3.75 6.82 22.31
C MET A 141 -4.11 5.73 21.29
N ALA A 142 -4.40 6.12 20.04
CA ALA A 142 -4.70 5.18 18.96
C ALA A 142 -3.50 4.28 18.65
N TRP A 143 -2.29 4.85 18.63
CA TRP A 143 -1.06 4.08 18.45
C TRP A 143 -0.84 3.07 19.58
N ALA A 144 -1.00 3.48 20.84
CA ALA A 144 -0.83 2.61 22.00
C ALA A 144 -1.88 1.48 22.03
N ALA A 145 -3.13 1.79 21.68
CA ALA A 145 -4.19 0.80 21.55
C ALA A 145 -3.87 -0.23 20.45
N ALA A 146 -3.42 0.23 19.28
CA ALA A 146 -2.99 -0.63 18.19
C ALA A 146 -1.78 -1.50 18.59
N GLU A 147 -0.81 -0.93 19.30
CA GLU A 147 0.36 -1.67 19.80
C GLU A 147 -0.08 -2.76 20.80
N ALA A 148 -0.96 -2.44 21.75
CA ALA A 148 -1.48 -3.38 22.74
C ALA A 148 -2.23 -4.55 22.08
N VAL A 149 -3.10 -4.26 21.10
CA VAL A 149 -3.82 -5.28 20.31
C VAL A 149 -2.85 -6.13 19.49
N SER A 150 -1.80 -5.54 18.90
CA SER A 150 -0.79 -6.30 18.17
C SER A 150 0.00 -7.26 19.07
N LYS A 151 0.19 -6.91 20.36
CA LYS A 151 0.90 -7.73 21.36
C LYS A 151 0.03 -8.86 21.91
N ASN A 152 -1.27 -8.62 22.11
CA ASN A 152 -2.22 -9.61 22.63
C ASN A 152 -3.55 -9.60 21.84
N PRO A 153 -3.56 -10.13 20.59
CA PRO A 153 -4.76 -10.18 19.77
C PRO A 153 -5.88 -11.00 20.44
N GLY A 154 -7.11 -10.51 20.38
CA GLY A 154 -8.30 -11.10 20.99
C GLY A 154 -8.42 -10.85 22.49
N GLY A 155 -7.31 -10.64 23.19
CA GLY A 155 -7.25 -10.51 24.66
C GLY A 155 -7.13 -9.08 25.20
N ALA A 156 -6.51 -8.15 24.47
CA ALA A 156 -6.36 -6.77 24.94
C ALA A 156 -7.68 -5.98 24.84
N TYR A 157 -8.15 -5.77 23.60
CA TYR A 157 -9.39 -5.05 23.30
C TYR A 157 -10.03 -5.69 22.06
N ASN A 158 -11.28 -6.17 22.18
CA ASN A 158 -11.97 -6.83 21.09
C ASN A 158 -13.46 -6.45 21.05
N PRO A 159 -13.94 -5.72 20.02
CA PRO A 159 -13.16 -5.21 18.90
C PRO A 159 -12.26 -4.03 19.30
N LEU A 160 -11.28 -3.72 18.47
CA LEU A 160 -10.67 -2.39 18.44
C LEU A 160 -11.37 -1.55 17.38
N PHE A 161 -11.99 -0.45 17.78
CA PHE A 161 -12.71 0.46 16.88
C PHE A 161 -11.96 1.79 16.79
N ILE A 162 -11.36 2.05 15.62
CA ILE A 162 -10.57 3.26 15.36
C ILE A 162 -11.39 4.22 14.50
N TRP A 163 -11.60 5.45 14.95
CA TRP A 163 -12.38 6.42 14.17
C TRP A 163 -11.73 7.80 14.07
N GLY A 164 -12.25 8.60 13.16
CA GLY A 164 -11.86 10.00 12.95
C GLY A 164 -11.94 10.39 11.48
N GLY A 165 -11.61 11.63 11.14
CA GLY A 165 -11.69 12.15 9.78
C GLY A 165 -10.85 11.43 8.70
N VAL A 166 -10.95 11.94 7.48
CA VAL A 166 -10.31 11.35 6.31
C VAL A 166 -8.80 11.59 6.32
N GLY A 167 -8.02 10.51 6.08
CA GLY A 167 -6.57 10.63 5.82
C GLY A 167 -5.68 10.80 7.04
N ILE A 168 -6.20 10.58 8.25
CA ILE A 168 -5.47 10.75 9.52
C ILE A 168 -4.68 9.53 9.99
N GLY A 169 -4.76 8.39 9.29
CA GLY A 169 -3.98 7.19 9.60
C GLY A 169 -4.73 5.97 10.14
N LYS A 170 -6.08 5.98 10.15
CA LYS A 170 -6.91 4.83 10.58
C LYS A 170 -6.51 3.51 9.91
N THR A 171 -6.55 3.49 8.57
CA THR A 171 -6.15 2.32 7.76
C THR A 171 -4.70 1.93 8.01
N HIS A 172 -3.80 2.90 8.24
CA HIS A 172 -2.38 2.63 8.49
C HIS A 172 -2.21 1.85 9.79
N LEU A 173 -2.76 2.34 10.90
CA LEU A 173 -2.67 1.65 12.19
C LEU A 173 -3.30 0.26 12.14
N MET A 174 -4.50 0.13 11.57
CA MET A 174 -5.15 -1.17 11.42
C MET A 174 -4.29 -2.16 10.62
N THR A 175 -3.70 -1.70 9.50
CA THR A 175 -2.83 -2.54 8.66
C THR A 175 -1.52 -2.89 9.39
N ALA A 176 -0.99 -1.99 10.21
CA ALA A 176 0.22 -2.22 11.00
C ALA A 176 0.04 -3.34 12.04
N ILE A 177 -1.16 -3.46 12.64
CA ILE A 177 -1.51 -4.60 13.49
C ILE A 177 -1.44 -5.90 12.69
N GLY A 178 -2.00 -5.91 11.47
CA GLY A 178 -1.95 -7.06 10.58
C GLY A 178 -0.51 -7.46 10.22
N HIS A 179 0.36 -6.50 9.89
CA HIS A 179 1.78 -6.77 9.63
C HIS A 179 2.47 -7.38 10.84
N SER A 180 2.27 -6.80 12.03
CA SER A 180 2.86 -7.31 13.28
C SER A 180 2.46 -8.76 13.56
N ALA A 181 1.22 -9.16 13.23
CA ALA A 181 0.78 -10.55 13.38
C ALA A 181 1.48 -11.49 12.38
N ILE A 182 1.57 -11.10 11.10
CA ILE A 182 2.22 -11.93 10.08
C ILE A 182 3.74 -12.00 10.30
N GLU A 183 4.36 -10.92 10.79
CA GLU A 183 5.79 -10.90 11.16
C GLU A 183 6.10 -11.85 12.32
N LYS A 184 5.17 -12.02 13.26
CA LYS A 184 5.29 -13.00 14.36
C LYS A 184 5.04 -14.42 13.90
N GLU A 185 4.02 -14.62 13.06
CA GLU A 185 3.63 -15.92 12.52
C GLU A 185 3.17 -15.77 11.07
N ALA A 186 4.01 -16.17 10.13
CA ALA A 186 3.75 -15.99 8.70
C ALA A 186 2.49 -16.72 8.21
N GLU A 187 2.07 -17.80 8.89
CA GLU A 187 0.86 -18.55 8.55
C GLU A 187 -0.42 -18.00 9.21
N SER A 188 -0.32 -16.90 9.97
CA SER A 188 -1.46 -16.30 10.66
C SER A 188 -2.56 -15.91 9.66
N LYS A 189 -3.80 -16.24 10.02
CA LYS A 189 -4.97 -16.01 9.17
C LYS A 189 -5.49 -14.59 9.34
N VAL A 190 -4.74 -13.65 8.79
CA VAL A 190 -5.10 -12.23 8.72
C VAL A 190 -5.81 -11.93 7.40
N PHE A 191 -6.86 -11.12 7.44
CA PHE A 191 -7.52 -10.65 6.22
C PHE A 191 -8.01 -9.21 6.36
N PHE A 192 -7.64 -8.38 5.38
CA PHE A 192 -8.12 -7.03 5.20
C PHE A 192 -9.20 -6.95 4.12
N CYS A 193 -10.26 -6.21 4.42
CA CYS A 193 -11.26 -5.80 3.45
C CYS A 193 -11.85 -4.43 3.83
N THR A 194 -12.47 -3.74 2.88
CA THR A 194 -13.33 -2.59 3.18
C THR A 194 -14.75 -3.05 3.53
N GLY A 195 -15.57 -2.20 4.15
CA GLY A 195 -17.00 -2.45 4.35
C GLY A 195 -17.76 -2.65 3.02
N GLU A 196 -17.28 -2.04 1.94
CA GLU A 196 -17.78 -2.26 0.59
C GLU A 196 -17.39 -3.63 0.03
N ASP A 197 -16.12 -4.04 0.16
CA ASP A 197 -15.67 -5.39 -0.22
C ASP A 197 -16.48 -6.47 0.50
N PHE A 198 -16.70 -6.29 1.81
CA PHE A 198 -17.50 -7.20 2.62
C PHE A 198 -18.96 -7.27 2.14
N THR A 199 -19.57 -6.10 1.81
CA THR A 199 -20.90 -6.04 1.20
C THR A 199 -20.93 -6.86 -0.09
N ASN A 200 -19.98 -6.62 -0.99
CA ASN A 200 -19.94 -7.24 -2.31
C ASN A 200 -19.79 -8.76 -2.20
N ASP A 201 -18.93 -9.24 -1.31
CA ASP A 201 -18.73 -10.67 -1.06
C ASP A 201 -20.01 -11.35 -0.55
N ILE A 202 -20.81 -10.70 0.31
CA ILE A 202 -22.09 -11.24 0.77
C ILE A 202 -23.10 -11.28 -0.36
N VAL A 203 -23.25 -10.18 -1.10
CA VAL A 203 -24.20 -10.08 -2.21
C VAL A 203 -23.90 -11.15 -3.26
N GLU A 204 -22.62 -11.36 -3.58
CA GLU A 204 -22.18 -12.42 -4.47
C GLU A 204 -22.43 -13.81 -3.90
N GLY A 205 -22.12 -14.04 -2.62
CA GLY A 205 -22.36 -15.31 -1.93
C GLY A 205 -23.83 -15.72 -1.92
N ILE A 206 -24.74 -14.77 -1.70
CA ILE A 206 -26.18 -14.98 -1.76
C ILE A 206 -26.61 -15.30 -3.19
N ARG A 207 -26.20 -14.47 -4.17
CA ARG A 207 -26.56 -14.65 -5.58
C ARG A 207 -26.13 -16.02 -6.12
N ASN A 208 -24.92 -16.44 -5.77
CA ASN A 208 -24.33 -17.68 -6.25
C ASN A 208 -24.69 -18.90 -5.37
N LYS A 209 -25.48 -18.72 -4.30
CA LYS A 209 -25.78 -19.76 -3.28
C LYS A 209 -24.52 -20.40 -2.67
N THR A 210 -23.46 -19.61 -2.52
CA THR A 210 -22.16 -20.04 -1.98
C THR A 210 -21.91 -19.46 -0.58
N THR A 211 -22.95 -19.34 0.25
CA THR A 211 -22.83 -18.79 1.61
C THR A 211 -21.80 -19.53 2.47
N GLN A 212 -21.54 -20.82 2.19
CA GLN A 212 -20.51 -21.58 2.90
C GLN A 212 -19.09 -21.07 2.64
N SER A 213 -18.75 -20.69 1.39
CA SER A 213 -17.41 -20.19 1.07
C SER A 213 -17.16 -18.83 1.73
N PHE A 214 -18.18 -17.99 1.83
CA PHE A 214 -18.13 -16.75 2.60
C PHE A 214 -17.80 -17.01 4.07
N ARG A 215 -18.50 -17.96 4.71
CA ARG A 215 -18.24 -18.33 6.11
C ARG A 215 -16.82 -18.87 6.29
N ASP A 216 -16.34 -19.69 5.38
CA ASP A 216 -14.97 -20.24 5.44
C ASP A 216 -13.90 -19.15 5.27
N LYS A 217 -14.18 -18.14 4.44
CA LYS A 217 -13.30 -16.99 4.22
C LYS A 217 -13.21 -16.07 5.45
N TYR A 218 -14.34 -15.78 6.10
CA TYR A 218 -14.39 -14.76 7.15
C TYR A 218 -14.39 -15.31 8.57
N ARG A 219 -14.99 -16.48 8.85
CA ARG A 219 -15.19 -16.97 10.23
C ARG A 219 -14.06 -17.87 10.75
N LYS A 220 -13.05 -18.16 9.93
CA LYS A 220 -11.86 -18.96 10.29
C LYS A 220 -10.59 -18.11 10.44
N LEU A 221 -10.74 -16.78 10.39
CA LEU A 221 -9.65 -15.83 10.53
C LEU A 221 -9.23 -15.74 12.00
N GLU A 222 -7.96 -15.49 12.24
CA GLU A 222 -7.44 -15.11 13.55
C GLU A 222 -7.54 -13.60 13.77
N ILE A 223 -7.40 -12.82 12.68
CA ILE A 223 -7.54 -11.37 12.70
C ILE A 223 -8.34 -10.92 11.47
N LEU A 224 -9.46 -10.24 11.72
CA LEU A 224 -10.28 -9.59 10.69
C LEU A 224 -10.11 -8.07 10.79
N LEU A 225 -9.65 -7.47 9.70
CA LEU A 225 -9.46 -6.03 9.55
C LEU A 225 -10.53 -5.49 8.58
N ILE A 226 -11.43 -4.62 9.07
CA ILE A 226 -12.44 -3.98 8.21
C ILE A 226 -12.25 -2.47 8.20
N ASP A 227 -11.90 -1.94 7.03
CA ASP A 227 -11.81 -0.50 6.81
C ASP A 227 -13.19 0.08 6.45
N ASP A 228 -13.47 1.29 6.93
CA ASP A 228 -14.68 2.04 6.63
C ASP A 228 -15.98 1.24 6.86
N ILE A 229 -16.15 0.71 8.08
CA ILE A 229 -17.30 -0.11 8.48
C ILE A 229 -18.64 0.60 8.30
N GLN A 230 -18.67 1.94 8.30
CA GLN A 230 -19.87 2.75 8.06
C GLN A 230 -20.59 2.38 6.75
N PHE A 231 -19.89 1.84 5.74
CA PHE A 231 -20.49 1.46 4.46
C PHE A 231 -21.41 0.23 4.52
N ILE A 232 -21.46 -0.52 5.62
CA ILE A 232 -22.47 -1.59 5.80
C ILE A 232 -23.82 -1.07 6.27
N ALA A 233 -23.86 0.16 6.82
CA ALA A 233 -25.06 0.69 7.45
C ALA A 233 -26.20 0.89 6.43
N GLY A 234 -27.43 0.57 6.84
CA GLY A 234 -28.61 0.59 5.98
C GLY A 234 -28.70 -0.56 4.96
N LYS A 235 -27.80 -1.55 5.01
CA LYS A 235 -27.87 -2.79 4.21
C LYS A 235 -28.22 -3.97 5.11
N ASP A 236 -29.50 -4.14 5.43
CA ASP A 236 -29.98 -5.04 6.49
C ASP A 236 -29.41 -6.47 6.40
N SER A 237 -29.47 -7.12 5.23
CA SER A 237 -28.92 -8.48 5.05
C SER A 237 -27.39 -8.56 5.26
N VAL A 238 -26.67 -7.48 4.95
CA VAL A 238 -25.21 -7.40 5.15
C VAL A 238 -24.90 -7.20 6.63
N GLN A 239 -25.65 -6.34 7.31
CA GLN A 239 -25.54 -6.12 8.75
C GLN A 239 -25.83 -7.39 9.54
N GLU A 240 -26.86 -8.15 9.14
CA GLU A 240 -27.19 -9.43 9.75
C GLU A 240 -26.06 -10.46 9.61
N GLU A 241 -25.54 -10.66 8.40
CA GLU A 241 -24.46 -11.63 8.17
C GLU A 241 -23.14 -11.17 8.84
N PHE A 242 -22.88 -9.86 8.88
CA PHE A 242 -21.77 -9.30 9.65
C PHE A 242 -21.93 -9.58 11.15
N PHE A 243 -23.13 -9.38 11.72
CA PHE A 243 -23.41 -9.68 13.12
C PHE A 243 -23.10 -11.14 13.46
N HIS A 244 -23.49 -12.08 12.59
CA HIS A 244 -23.16 -13.50 12.79
C HIS A 244 -21.67 -13.79 12.66
N THR A 245 -20.99 -13.15 11.71
CA THR A 245 -19.54 -13.28 11.52
C THR A 245 -18.77 -12.75 12.72
N PHE A 246 -19.15 -11.57 13.21
CA PHE A 246 -18.60 -10.95 14.42
C PHE A 246 -18.71 -11.90 15.62
N ASN A 247 -19.90 -12.45 15.87
CA ASN A 247 -20.12 -13.38 16.98
C ASN A 247 -19.23 -14.62 16.87
N ALA A 248 -19.15 -15.22 15.68
CA ALA A 248 -18.36 -16.42 15.47
C ALA A 248 -16.88 -16.18 15.76
N LEU A 249 -16.34 -15.06 15.29
CA LEU A 249 -14.94 -14.67 15.48
C LEU A 249 -14.61 -14.34 16.94
N VAL A 250 -15.45 -13.55 17.61
CA VAL A 250 -15.25 -13.23 19.04
C VAL A 250 -15.31 -14.50 19.88
N SER A 251 -16.25 -15.41 19.60
CA SER A 251 -16.39 -16.66 20.35
C SER A 251 -15.21 -17.61 20.17
N SER A 252 -14.50 -17.54 19.05
CA SER A 252 -13.29 -18.33 18.80
C SER A 252 -12.00 -17.64 19.29
N GLY A 253 -12.09 -16.47 19.93
CA GLY A 253 -10.94 -15.71 20.41
C GLY A 253 -10.20 -14.92 19.32
N SER A 254 -10.81 -14.78 18.13
CA SER A 254 -10.22 -14.02 17.01
C SER A 254 -10.31 -12.53 17.27
N GLN A 255 -9.33 -11.77 16.78
CA GLN A 255 -9.32 -10.31 16.88
C GLN A 255 -10.13 -9.66 15.75
N ILE A 256 -10.95 -8.68 16.09
CA ILE A 256 -11.63 -7.82 15.12
C ILE A 256 -11.10 -6.39 15.28
N ILE A 257 -10.65 -5.78 14.18
CA ILE A 257 -10.33 -4.34 14.13
C ILE A 257 -11.20 -3.68 13.07
N LEU A 258 -11.82 -2.57 13.45
CA LEU A 258 -12.76 -1.81 12.62
C LEU A 258 -12.26 -0.37 12.52
N THR A 259 -12.37 0.22 11.33
CA THR A 259 -12.22 1.67 11.18
C THR A 259 -13.53 2.33 10.77
N SER A 260 -13.69 3.60 11.12
CA SER A 260 -14.84 4.42 10.69
C SER A 260 -14.48 5.90 10.57
N ASP A 261 -15.25 6.64 9.78
CA ASP A 261 -15.16 8.11 9.78
C ASP A 261 -15.83 8.76 11.01
N GLN A 262 -16.72 8.04 11.67
CA GLN A 262 -17.52 8.52 12.81
C GLN A 262 -17.63 7.43 13.90
N PRO A 263 -17.86 7.80 15.18
CA PRO A 263 -17.99 6.82 16.25
C PRO A 263 -19.27 5.96 16.05
N PRO A 264 -19.36 4.77 16.69
CA PRO A 264 -20.51 3.88 16.52
C PRO A 264 -21.87 4.56 16.78
N SER A 265 -21.92 5.43 17.80
CA SER A 265 -23.08 6.24 18.19
C SER A 265 -23.61 7.15 17.07
N GLU A 266 -22.76 7.55 16.13
CA GLU A 266 -23.10 8.48 15.05
C GLU A 266 -23.36 7.78 13.71
N ILE A 267 -23.11 6.47 13.60
CA ILE A 267 -23.41 5.72 12.38
C ILE A 267 -24.92 5.58 12.21
N GLN A 268 -25.47 6.38 11.29
CA GLN A 268 -26.89 6.33 10.92
C GLN A 268 -27.23 5.01 10.23
N LYS A 269 -28.41 4.46 10.54
CA LYS A 269 -28.91 3.18 10.00
C LYS A 269 -28.06 1.94 10.36
N LEU A 270 -27.15 2.07 11.33
CA LEU A 270 -26.51 0.94 11.96
C LEU A 270 -27.46 0.31 12.98
N GLU A 271 -27.66 -1.00 12.87
CA GLU A 271 -28.50 -1.75 13.81
C GLU A 271 -27.98 -1.63 15.25
N GLU A 272 -28.89 -1.50 16.21
CA GLU A 272 -28.56 -1.30 17.62
C GLU A 272 -27.71 -2.44 18.19
N ARG A 273 -27.99 -3.67 17.78
CA ARG A 273 -27.20 -4.83 18.18
C ARG A 273 -25.77 -4.81 17.66
N LEU A 274 -25.49 -4.16 16.53
CA LEU A 274 -24.11 -4.00 16.04
C LEU A 274 -23.42 -2.86 16.77
N ARG A 275 -24.12 -1.74 16.98
CA ARG A 275 -23.64 -0.60 17.78
C ARG A 275 -23.15 -1.06 19.15
N SER A 276 -23.98 -1.81 19.88
CA SER A 276 -23.63 -2.39 21.19
C SER A 276 -22.37 -3.28 21.13
N ARG A 277 -22.11 -3.96 20.01
CA ARG A 277 -20.93 -4.82 19.84
C ARG A 277 -19.66 -4.03 19.53
N PHE A 278 -19.79 -2.94 18.79
CA PHE A 278 -18.69 -2.02 18.56
C PHE A 278 -18.28 -1.32 19.86
N GLU A 279 -19.27 -0.96 20.68
CA GLU A 279 -19.09 -0.31 21.98
C GLU A 279 -18.62 -1.26 23.10
N ALA A 280 -18.74 -2.57 22.91
CA ALA A 280 -18.25 -3.56 23.89
C ALA A 280 -16.72 -3.66 23.97
N GLY A 281 -16.01 -3.12 22.98
CA GLY A 281 -14.55 -3.13 22.90
C GLY A 281 -13.91 -1.81 23.29
N LEU A 282 -12.76 -1.49 22.68
CA LEU A 282 -12.13 -0.17 22.83
C LEU A 282 -12.45 0.70 21.62
N ILE A 283 -13.05 1.85 21.87
CA ILE A 283 -13.23 2.91 20.87
C ILE A 283 -12.14 3.95 21.08
N VAL A 284 -11.38 4.23 20.02
CA VAL A 284 -10.32 5.23 20.04
C VAL A 284 -10.44 6.16 18.84
N ASP A 285 -10.31 7.45 19.08
CA ASP A 285 -10.28 8.47 18.04
C ASP A 285 -8.84 8.75 17.59
N ILE A 286 -8.71 9.26 16.37
CA ILE A 286 -7.49 9.88 15.87
C ILE A 286 -7.85 11.33 15.54
N ALA A 287 -7.12 12.26 16.14
CA ALA A 287 -7.28 13.68 15.83
C ALA A 287 -6.52 14.04 14.54
N PRO A 288 -6.87 15.16 13.88
CA PRO A 288 -6.03 15.74 12.84
C PRO A 288 -4.61 16.01 13.37
N PRO A 289 -3.56 15.82 12.54
CA PRO A 289 -2.18 15.94 13.01
C PRO A 289 -1.81 17.40 13.32
N ASP A 290 -1.14 17.60 14.45
CA ASP A 290 -0.47 18.85 14.79
C ASP A 290 0.71 19.14 13.85
N PHE A 291 1.30 20.32 13.94
CA PHE A 291 2.40 20.71 13.06
C PHE A 291 3.60 19.78 13.22
N GLU A 292 3.97 19.41 14.46
CA GLU A 292 5.07 18.47 14.71
C GLU A 292 4.83 17.13 14.02
N LEU A 293 3.63 16.57 14.14
CA LEU A 293 3.27 15.32 13.49
C LEU A 293 3.28 15.44 11.97
N ARG A 294 2.82 16.57 11.41
CA ARG A 294 2.89 16.81 9.97
C ARG A 294 4.33 16.86 9.47
N CYS A 295 5.24 17.51 10.19
CA CYS A 295 6.67 17.50 9.88
C CYS A 295 7.24 16.08 9.85
N ALA A 296 6.97 15.29 10.90
CA ALA A 296 7.41 13.90 10.96
C ALA A 296 6.82 13.04 9.82
N ILE A 297 5.56 13.27 9.46
CA ILE A 297 4.92 12.59 8.32
C ILE A 297 5.60 12.97 7.00
N VAL A 298 5.87 14.25 6.75
CA VAL A 298 6.58 14.70 5.55
C VAL A 298 7.93 14.00 5.46
N GLU A 299 8.70 13.99 6.54
CA GLU A 299 10.03 13.38 6.62
C GLU A 299 10.00 11.87 6.33
N ILE A 300 9.11 11.13 7.01
CA ILE A 300 8.97 9.68 6.81
C ILE A 300 8.56 9.40 5.36
N LYS A 301 7.57 10.13 4.84
CA LYS A 301 7.03 9.90 3.50
C LYS A 301 7.99 10.32 2.39
N SER A 302 8.83 11.34 2.60
CA SER A 302 9.87 11.76 1.65
C SER A 302 11.00 10.75 1.62
N LYS A 303 11.48 10.28 2.78
CA LYS A 303 12.51 9.23 2.89
C LYS A 303 12.08 7.92 2.24
N GLN A 304 10.84 7.48 2.48
CA GLN A 304 10.25 6.31 1.79
C GLN A 304 10.26 6.40 0.27
N ARG A 305 10.31 7.62 -0.26
CA ARG A 305 10.30 7.94 -1.68
C ARG A 305 11.70 8.22 -2.24
N GLY A 306 12.74 8.12 -1.42
CA GLY A 306 14.11 8.47 -1.79
C GLY A 306 14.31 9.97 -2.02
N VAL A 307 13.48 10.81 -1.39
CA VAL A 307 13.62 12.27 -1.42
C VAL A 307 14.12 12.74 -0.07
N ASP A 308 15.34 13.26 -0.04
CA ASP A 308 15.88 13.94 1.12
C ASP A 308 15.45 15.41 1.08
N LEU A 309 14.64 15.82 2.04
CA LEU A 309 14.11 17.18 2.14
C LEU A 309 14.83 17.91 3.27
N PRO A 310 15.45 19.07 3.01
CA PRO A 310 15.95 19.94 4.07
C PRO A 310 14.82 20.39 5.02
N ASP A 311 15.15 20.61 6.30
CA ASP A 311 14.18 20.97 7.35
C ASP A 311 13.29 22.17 6.99
N ASN A 312 13.85 23.18 6.34
CA ASN A 312 13.07 24.35 5.91
C ASN A 312 11.96 23.98 4.90
N LEU A 313 12.23 23.01 4.00
CA LEU A 313 11.24 22.52 3.05
C LEU A 313 10.21 21.61 3.72
N ILE A 314 10.61 20.83 4.72
CA ILE A 314 9.70 20.04 5.55
C ILE A 314 8.71 20.96 6.28
N HIS A 315 9.22 22.00 6.95
CA HIS A 315 8.41 22.99 7.64
C HIS A 315 7.48 23.74 6.68
N LEU A 316 7.97 24.10 5.49
CA LEU A 316 7.14 24.75 4.47
C LEU A 316 5.95 23.87 4.04
N ILE A 317 6.20 22.58 3.77
CA ILE A 317 5.13 21.65 3.40
C ILE A 317 4.14 21.46 4.57
N ALA A 318 4.64 21.17 5.76
CA ALA A 318 3.82 20.92 6.95
C ALA A 318 3.02 22.16 7.40
N GLY A 319 3.52 23.36 7.11
CA GLY A 319 2.85 24.63 7.39
C GLY A 319 1.70 24.95 6.44
N ASN A 320 1.72 24.39 5.23
CA ASN A 320 0.73 24.70 4.19
C ASN A 320 -0.23 23.54 3.85
N ILE A 321 0.05 22.33 4.33
CA ILE A 321 -0.77 21.15 4.04
C ILE A 321 -1.21 20.45 5.32
N ASP A 322 -2.53 20.36 5.51
CA ASP A 322 -3.10 19.88 6.78
C ASP A 322 -3.26 18.36 6.89
N THR A 323 -3.33 17.63 5.77
CA THR A 323 -3.65 16.19 5.80
C THR A 323 -2.52 15.31 5.25
N PRO A 324 -2.27 14.15 5.87
CA PRO A 324 -1.26 13.20 5.40
C PRO A 324 -1.47 12.74 3.95
N ARG A 325 -2.73 12.58 3.51
CA ARG A 325 -3.08 12.27 2.11
C ARG A 325 -2.67 13.38 1.15
N LYS A 326 -2.90 14.66 1.50
CA LYS A 326 -2.46 15.79 0.68
C LYS A 326 -0.93 15.90 0.66
N ILE A 327 -0.26 15.64 1.77
CA ILE A 327 1.22 15.59 1.85
C ILE A 327 1.75 14.54 0.87
N GLU A 328 1.19 13.33 0.90
CA GLU A 328 1.55 12.25 -0.02
C GLU A 328 1.32 12.64 -1.49
N GLY A 329 0.19 13.29 -1.79
CA GLY A 329 -0.09 13.83 -3.12
C GLY A 329 0.92 14.89 -3.58
N LEU A 330 1.32 15.81 -2.70
CA LEU A 330 2.34 16.81 -3.01
C LEU A 330 3.70 16.15 -3.27
N LEU A 331 4.13 15.19 -2.45
CA LEU A 331 5.40 14.49 -2.63
C LEU A 331 5.46 13.76 -3.99
N ILE A 332 4.34 13.18 -4.44
CA ILE A 332 4.24 12.60 -5.79
C ILE A 332 4.41 13.66 -6.87
N ARG A 333 3.82 14.85 -6.70
CA ARG A 333 3.97 15.97 -7.62
C ARG A 333 5.42 16.48 -7.67
N ILE A 334 6.06 16.65 -6.52
CA ILE A 334 7.48 17.05 -6.41
C ILE A 334 8.36 16.05 -7.17
N LEU A 335 8.19 14.74 -6.91
CA LEU A 335 8.91 13.69 -7.62
C LEU A 335 8.69 13.74 -9.13
N SER A 336 7.46 14.02 -9.56
CA SER A 336 7.12 14.10 -10.98
C SER A 336 7.82 15.29 -11.65
N GLU A 337 7.87 16.46 -11.00
CA GLU A 337 8.60 17.64 -11.50
C GLU A 337 10.11 17.39 -11.59
N ILE A 338 10.71 16.79 -10.56
CA ILE A 338 12.15 16.47 -10.55
C ILE A 338 12.48 15.48 -11.68
N ASN A 339 11.69 14.41 -11.83
CA ASN A 339 11.98 13.37 -12.80
C ASN A 339 11.69 13.78 -14.26
N LEU A 340 10.60 14.50 -14.51
CA LEU A 340 10.17 14.84 -15.87
C LEU A 340 10.82 16.12 -16.39
N LYS A 341 10.98 17.14 -15.54
CA LYS A 341 11.50 18.45 -15.94
C LYS A 341 12.94 18.69 -15.50
N LYS A 342 13.55 17.74 -14.77
CA LYS A 342 14.90 17.88 -14.18
C LYS A 342 15.03 19.14 -13.33
N SER A 343 13.93 19.56 -12.70
CA SER A 343 13.88 20.73 -11.83
C SER A 343 14.73 20.50 -10.59
N VAL A 344 15.40 21.55 -10.11
CA VAL A 344 16.09 21.51 -8.82
C VAL A 344 15.06 21.64 -7.70
N LEU A 345 15.18 20.80 -6.68
CA LEU A 345 14.37 20.91 -5.48
C LEU A 345 14.77 22.19 -4.72
N ASN A 346 13.86 23.16 -4.65
CA ASN A 346 14.03 24.39 -3.92
C ASN A 346 12.67 24.89 -3.39
N GLU A 347 12.71 25.95 -2.58
CA GLU A 347 11.54 26.56 -1.97
C GLU A 347 10.51 27.01 -3.01
N SER A 348 10.96 27.69 -4.07
CA SER A 348 10.09 28.20 -5.11
C SER A 348 9.36 27.11 -5.88
N LEU A 349 9.97 25.93 -6.10
CA LEU A 349 9.27 24.78 -6.69
C LEU A 349 8.13 24.30 -5.80
N ILE A 350 8.37 24.19 -4.49
CA ILE A 350 7.36 23.74 -3.53
C ILE A 350 6.22 24.74 -3.44
N GLU A 351 6.51 26.04 -3.29
CA GLU A 351 5.51 27.10 -3.29
C GLU A 351 4.65 27.08 -4.55
N ASN A 352 5.27 26.93 -5.73
CA ASN A 352 4.55 26.81 -6.99
C ASN A 352 3.62 25.58 -7.04
N LEU A 353 4.04 24.44 -6.46
CA LEU A 353 3.25 23.22 -6.44
C LEU A 353 2.10 23.26 -5.42
N ILE A 354 2.31 23.95 -4.31
CA ILE A 354 1.27 24.25 -3.32
C ILE A 354 0.24 25.20 -3.94
N GLY A 355 0.68 26.33 -4.52
CA GLY A 355 -0.20 27.33 -5.14
C GLY A 355 -1.02 26.78 -6.31
N LYS A 356 -0.44 25.93 -7.16
CA LYS A 356 -1.18 25.22 -8.22
C LYS A 356 -2.15 24.15 -7.71
N GLY A 357 -2.03 23.74 -6.44
CA GLY A 357 -2.92 22.78 -5.78
C GLY A 357 -4.28 23.38 -5.40
N ASP A 358 -4.31 24.68 -5.09
CA ASP A 358 -5.55 25.40 -4.73
C ASP A 358 -6.23 26.06 -5.94
N ASP A 359 -5.55 26.28 -7.06
CA ASP A 359 -6.17 26.87 -8.25
C ASP A 359 -7.22 25.96 -8.95
N GLN A 360 -7.31 24.67 -8.58
CA GLN A 360 -8.43 23.80 -8.99
C GLN A 360 -9.54 23.69 -7.94
N ILE A 361 -9.36 24.33 -6.79
CA ILE A 361 -10.39 24.58 -5.79
C ILE A 361 -10.47 26.10 -5.64
N ASN A 362 -10.98 26.76 -6.68
CA ASN A 362 -11.75 27.99 -6.46
C ASN A 362 -12.93 27.61 -5.56
N LEU A 363 -12.70 27.51 -4.26
CA LEU A 363 -13.73 27.72 -3.27
C LEU A 363 -14.19 29.16 -3.53
N LYS A 364 -15.20 29.30 -4.39
CA LYS A 364 -16.16 30.38 -4.24
C LYS A 364 -16.60 30.28 -2.78
N ILE A 365 -16.02 31.11 -1.93
CA ILE A 365 -16.54 31.37 -0.59
C ILE A 365 -18.00 31.71 -0.85
N LYS A 366 -18.93 30.84 -0.45
CA LYS A 366 -20.35 31.20 -0.43
C LYS A 366 -20.51 32.20 0.70
N ALA A 367 -20.17 33.45 0.41
CA ALA A 367 -20.50 34.57 1.28
C ALA A 367 -22.02 34.70 1.30
N SER A 368 -22.61 34.72 2.49
CA SER A 368 -24.00 35.10 2.64
C SER A 368 -24.16 36.59 2.37
N PRO A 369 -25.36 37.08 2.00
CA PRO A 369 -25.61 38.52 1.86
C PRO A 369 -25.21 39.33 3.10
N ASN A 370 -25.28 38.73 4.29
CA ASN A 370 -24.85 39.38 5.54
C ASN A 370 -23.34 39.58 5.60
N ASP A 371 -22.54 38.61 5.15
CA ASP A 371 -21.07 38.72 5.17
C ASP A 371 -20.59 39.88 4.28
N ILE A 372 -21.26 40.07 3.14
CA ILE A 372 -20.98 41.19 2.22
C ILE A 372 -21.40 42.52 2.86
N MET A 373 -22.58 42.59 3.47
CA MET A 373 -23.05 43.80 4.15
C MET A 373 -22.12 44.21 5.29
N THR A 374 -21.66 43.27 6.11
CA THR A 374 -20.75 43.55 7.23
C THR A 374 -19.39 44.04 6.73
N ALA A 375 -18.86 43.45 5.66
CA ALA A 375 -17.59 43.89 5.06
C ALA A 375 -17.68 45.31 4.47
N VAL A 376 -18.78 45.62 3.77
CA VAL A 376 -19.01 46.96 3.21
C VAL A 376 -19.21 48.00 4.31
N GLN A 377 -19.99 47.67 5.35
CA GLN A 377 -20.17 48.56 6.50
C GLN A 377 -18.84 48.90 7.15
N LYS A 378 -17.98 47.90 7.38
CA LYS A 378 -16.67 48.10 8.01
C LYS A 378 -15.70 48.95 7.18
N TYR A 379 -15.87 48.98 5.86
CA TYR A 379 -15.01 49.76 4.96
C TYR A 379 -15.40 51.25 4.90
N TYR A 380 -16.70 51.56 5.07
CA TYR A 380 -17.23 52.93 4.97
C TYR A 380 -17.60 53.56 6.32
N SER A 381 -17.50 52.81 7.43
CA SER A 381 -17.46 53.35 8.79
C SER A 381 -16.03 53.73 9.16
#